data_AF-E3EJP9-F1
#
_entry.id   AF-E3EJP9-F1
#
_cell.length_a   1.000
_cell.length_b   1.000
_cell.length_c   1.000
_cell.angle_alpha   90.00
_cell.angle_beta   90.00
_cell.angle_gamma   90.00
#
_symmetry.space_group_name_H-M   'P 1'
#
loop_
_entity.id
_entity.type
_entity.pdbx_description
1 polymer ?
#
loop_
_entity_poly.entity_id
_entity_poly.type
_entity_poly.pdbx_seq_one_letter_code
_entity_poly.pdbx_strand_id
1 'polypeptide(L)' 'MARGWDGLEIGDRVKYETSENRFVVGEVIHLYVSDKSRARIKTDEGKEKDVICEYCEKV' A
#
# COMPACT_ATOMS: atom_id res chain seq x y z
N MET A 1 2.34 17.59 1.82
CA MET A 1 2.91 16.23 1.90
C MET A 1 1.87 15.39 2.59
N ALA A 2 1.14 14.58 1.83
CA ALA A 2 0.04 13.79 2.36
C ALA A 2 0.63 12.64 3.19
N ARG A 3 0.19 12.51 4.44
CA ARG A 3 0.62 11.44 5.36
C ARG A 3 -0.41 10.32 5.28
N GLY A 4 0.02 9.11 4.90
CA GLY A 4 -0.83 7.92 4.81
C GLY A 4 -1.37 7.68 3.40
N TRP A 5 -2.42 6.85 3.28
CA TRP A 5 -3.06 6.52 1.99
C TRP A 5 -3.93 7.65 1.41
N ASP A 6 -3.68 8.90 1.81
CA ASP A 6 -4.42 10.08 1.37
C ASP A 6 -4.21 10.29 -0.15
N GLY A 7 -5.22 9.92 -0.93
CA GLY A 7 -5.18 9.88 -2.41
C GLY A 7 -5.06 8.48 -3.03
N LEU A 8 -5.04 7.42 -2.23
CA LEU A 8 -5.14 6.03 -2.68
C LEU A 8 -6.56 5.51 -2.50
N GLU A 9 -7.03 4.74 -3.47
CA GLU A 9 -8.34 4.09 -3.46
C GLU A 9 -8.20 2.57 -3.55
N ILE A 10 -9.28 1.85 -3.18
CA ILE A 10 -9.32 0.40 -3.39
C ILE A 10 -9.29 0.13 -4.90
N GLY A 11 -8.37 -0.72 -5.35
CA GLY A 11 -8.08 -0.99 -6.75
C GLY A 11 -6.88 -0.22 -7.30
N ASP A 12 -6.33 0.76 -6.57
CA ASP A 12 -5.12 1.44 -7.01
C ASP A 12 -3.89 0.53 -6.92
N ARG A 13 -3.03 0.62 -7.94
CA ARG A 13 -1.70 0.00 -7.88
C ARG A 13 -0.73 0.94 -7.19
N VAL A 14 -0.06 0.41 -6.18
CA VAL A 14 0.90 1.13 -5.36
C VAL A 14 2.20 0.36 -5.31
N LYS A 15 3.29 1.12 -5.27
CA LYS A 15 4.63 0.64 -5.00
C LYS A 15 5.00 1.02 -3.58
N TYR A 16 5.48 0.06 -2.81
CA TYR A 16 5.91 0.26 -1.43
C TYR A 16 7.28 -0.38 -1.23
N GLU A 17 8.07 0.23 -0.35
CA GLU A 17 9.36 -0.31 0.05
C GLU A 17 9.20 -1.33 1.19
N THR A 18 9.88 -2.45 1.06
CA THR A 18 9.96 -3.48 2.10
C THR A 18 11.20 -3.28 2.96
N SER A 19 11.23 -3.86 4.17
CA SER A 19 12.40 -3.79 5.07
C SER A 19 13.70 -4.35 4.48
N GLU A 20 13.63 -5.08 3.36
CA GLU A 20 14.79 -5.57 2.60
C GLU A 20 15.26 -4.57 1.52
N ASN A 21 14.78 -3.31 1.55
CA ASN A 21 15.05 -2.28 0.55
C ASN A 21 14.62 -2.69 -0.88
N ARG A 22 13.64 -3.59 -0.96
CA ARG A 22 13.03 -4.03 -2.22
C ARG A 22 11.70 -3.33 -2.39
N PHE A 23 11.47 -2.81 -3.58
CA PHE A 23 10.17 -2.29 -3.96
C PHE A 23 9.28 -3.42 -4.44
N VAL A 24 8.08 -3.49 -3.88
CA VAL A 24 7.05 -4.42 -4.31
C VAL A 24 5.88 -3.61 -4.81
N VAL A 25 5.27 -4.08 -5.90
CA VAL A 25 4.06 -3.49 -6.47
C VAL A 25 2.88 -4.37 -6.08
N GLY A 26 1.80 -3.75 -5.63
CA GLY A 26 0.56 -4.44 -5.29
C GLY A 26 -0.65 -3.55 -5.55
N GLU A 27 -1.81 -4.17 -5.57
CA GLU A 27 -3.10 -3.49 -5.67
C GLU A 27 -3.69 -3.31 -4.27
N VAL A 28 -4.19 -2.12 -3.95
CA VAL A 28 -4.88 -1.84 -2.68
C VAL A 28 -6.21 -2.58 -2.68
N ILE A 29 -6.37 -3.54 -1.77
CA ILE A 29 -7.62 -4.28 -1.59
C ILE A 29 -8.40 -3.83 -0.36
N HIS A 30 -7.75 -3.14 0.59
CA HIS A 30 -8.39 -2.63 1.79
C HIS A 30 -7.62 -1.44 2.38
N LEU A 31 -8.35 -0.43 2.84
CA LEU A 31 -7.79 0.74 3.52
C LEU A 31 -8.29 0.75 4.96
N TYR A 32 -7.38 0.77 5.93
CA TYR A 32 -7.76 0.75 7.34
C TYR A 32 -8.21 2.14 7.78
N VAL A 33 -9.51 2.32 8.02
CA VAL A 33 -10.08 3.62 8.39
C VAL A 33 -9.58 4.11 9.75
N SER A 34 -9.35 3.18 10.69
CA SER A 34 -8.80 3.48 12.02
C SER A 34 -7.32 3.85 12.01
N ASP A 35 -6.59 3.47 10.95
CA ASP A 35 -5.15 3.66 10.84
C ASP A 35 -4.83 4.11 9.41
N LYS A 36 -4.87 5.43 9.20
CA LYS A 36 -4.72 6.05 7.87
C LYS A 36 -3.35 5.82 7.21
N SER A 37 -2.42 5.20 7.92
CA SER A 37 -1.12 4.79 7.39
C SER A 37 -1.11 3.33 6.96
N ARG A 38 -2.16 2.55 7.21
CA ARG A 38 -2.20 1.11 6.95
C ARG A 38 -3.15 0.77 5.81
N ALA A 39 -2.68 -0.06 4.90
CA ALA A 39 -3.45 -0.62 3.80
C ALA A 39 -3.15 -2.10 3.66
N ARG A 40 -4.14 -2.89 3.23
CA ARG A 40 -3.91 -4.25 2.75
C ARG A 40 -3.83 -4.20 1.25
N ILE A 41 -2.79 -4.82 0.73
CA ILE A 41 -2.51 -4.88 -0.69
C ILE A 41 -2.40 -6.34 -1.12
N LYS A 42 -2.70 -6.58 -2.40
CA LYS A 42 -2.50 -7.86 -3.06
C LYS A 42 -1.37 -7.73 -4.06
N THR A 43 -0.31 -8.50 -3.88
CA THR A 43 0.83 -8.51 -4.81
C THR A 43 0.46 -9.24 -6.10
N ASP A 44 1.27 -9.05 -7.14
CA ASP A 44 1.12 -9.76 -8.43
C ASP A 44 1.21 -11.29 -8.28
N GLU A 45 1.95 -11.76 -7.27
CA GLU A 45 2.01 -13.18 -6.87
C GLU A 45 0.69 -13.70 -6.25
N GLY A 46 -0.34 -12.86 -6.12
CA GLY A 46 -1.61 -13.18 -5.49
C GLY A 46 -1.55 -13.26 -3.95
N LYS A 47 -0.45 -12.79 -3.35
CA LYS A 47 -0.28 -12.77 -1.88
C LYS A 47 -0.83 -11.48 -1.31
N GLU A 48 -1.60 -11.60 -0.24
CA GLU A 48 -2.14 -10.46 0.48
C GLU A 48 -1.19 -10.07 1.61
N LYS A 49 -0.89 -8.79 1.76
CA LYS A 49 -0.06 -8.25 2.83
C LYS A 49 -0.61 -6.95 3.38
N ASP A 50 -0.53 -6.80 4.69
CA ASP A 50 -0.76 -5.52 5.35
C ASP A 50 0.54 -4.71 5.33
N VAL A 51 0.46 -3.50 4.79
CA VAL A 51 1.61 -2.59 4.64
C VAL A 51 1.31 -1.25 5.27
N ILE A 52 2.37 -0.61 5.77
CA ILE A 52 2.31 0.77 6.22
C ILE A 52 2.60 1.63 4.99
N CYS A 53 1.56 2.22 4.42
CA CYS A 53 1.60 3.11 3.27
C CYS A 53 1.98 4.55 3.59
N GLU A 54 2.73 4.79 4.68
CA GLU A 54 3.28 6.11 4.97
C GLU A 54 4.22 6.62 3.84
N TYR A 55 4.78 5.69 3.06
CA TYR A 55 5.64 5.95 1.90
C TYR A 55 5.19 5.18 0.64
N CYS A 56 3.89 4.88 0.51
CA CYS A 56 3.38 4.27 -0.73
C CYS A 56 3.34 5.31 -1.85
N GLU A 57 3.91 4.97 -3.00
CA GLU A 57 3.81 5.76 -4.22
C GLU A 57 2.80 5.09 -5.16
N LYS A 58 1.86 5.88 -5.70
CA LYS A 58 0.93 5.43 -6.74
C LYS A 58 1.69 5.23 -8.06
N VAL A 59 1.45 4.11 -8.73
CA VAL A 59 2.07 3.75 -10.02
C VAL A 59 1.10 3.95 -11.17
#